data_AF-A0A6S6RQ54-F1
#
_entry.id   AF-A0A6S6RQ54-F1
#
_cell.length_a   1.000
_cell.length_b   1.000
_cell.length_c   1.000
_cell.angle_alpha   90.00
_cell.angle_beta   90.00
_cell.angle_gamma   90.00
#
_symmetry.space_group_name_H-M   'P 1'
#
loop_
_entity.id
_entity.type
_entity.pdbx_description
1 polymer ?
#
loop_
_entity_poly.entity_id
_entity_poly.type
_entity_poly.pdbx_seq_one_letter_code
_entity_poly.pdbx_strand_id
1 'polypeptide(L)' 'MLNRINQIFMEDEINIAAEYLQTTGNIGYVVIDITSQPATTAKNLLKKLKSVPGTIRKRLLY' A
#
# COMPACT_ATOMS: atom_id res chain seq x y z
N MET A 1 -8.42 8.66 -1.24
CA MET A 1 -7.65 7.47 -1.65
C MET A 1 -6.79 6.95 -0.49
N LEU A 2 -5.96 7.78 0.13
CA LEU A 2 -5.04 7.38 1.21
C LEU A 2 -5.73 6.70 2.41
N ASN A 3 -6.89 7.20 2.86
CA ASN A 3 -7.64 6.54 3.94
C ASN A 3 -8.00 5.07 3.64
N ARG A 4 -8.32 4.73 2.38
CA ARG A 4 -8.62 3.34 1.99
C ARG A 4 -7.37 2.47 2.03
N ILE A 5 -6.23 3.04 1.66
CA ILE A 5 -4.94 2.36 1.74
C ILE A 5 -4.65 2.04 3.21
N ASN A 6 -4.77 3.02 4.11
CA ASN A 6 -4.54 2.82 5.54
C ASN A 6 -5.49 1.80 6.17
N GLN A 7 -6.77 1.79 5.78
CA GLN A 7 -7.73 0.78 6.22
C GLN A 7 -7.30 -0.64 5.84
N ILE A 8 -6.81 -0.84 4.61
CA ILE A 8 -6.31 -2.15 4.16
C ILE A 8 -5.15 -2.63 5.04
N PHE A 9 -4.22 -1.74 5.40
CA PHE A 9 -3.11 -2.09 6.28
C PHE A 9 -3.58 -2.41 7.71
N MET A 10 -4.53 -1.64 8.24
CA MET A 10 -5.13 -1.89 9.56
C MET A 10 -5.87 -3.23 9.62
N GLU A 11 -6.67 -3.57 8.61
CA GLU A 11 -7.41 -4.84 8.54
C GLU A 11 -6.49 -6.08 8.52
N ASP A 12 -5.28 -5.94 7.97
CA ASP A 12 -4.28 -7.01 7.92
C ASP A 12 -3.28 -6.94 9.09
N GLU A 13 -3.52 -6.07 10.08
CA GLU A 13 -2.65 -5.84 11.25
C GLU A 13 -1.19 -5.55 10.85
N ILE A 14 -1.00 -4.83 9.75
CA ILE A 14 0.32 -4.47 9.22
C ILE A 14 0.69 -3.08 9.71
N ASN A 15 1.80 -3.00 10.45
CA ASN A 15 2.39 -1.72 10.84
C ASN A 15 3.13 -1.07 9.67
N ILE A 16 2.87 0.23 9.48
CA ILE A 16 3.58 1.09 8.53
C ILE A 16 4.75 1.73 9.29
N ALA A 17 5.98 1.44 8.85
CA ALA A 17 7.20 2.01 9.42
C ALA A 17 7.45 3.43 8.89
N ALA A 18 7.22 3.63 7.59
CA ALA A 18 7.35 4.92 6.94
C ALA A 18 6.41 4.99 5.73
N GLU A 19 5.99 6.21 5.39
CA GLU A 19 5.20 6.50 4.20
C GLU A 19 5.73 7.77 3.54
N TYR A 20 5.88 7.74 2.23
CA TYR A 20 6.23 8.90 1.42
C TYR A 20 5.28 9.00 0.22
N LEU A 21 4.41 10.02 0.24
CA LEU A 21 3.46 10.32 -0.83
C LEU A 21 3.90 11.58 -1.58
N GLN A 22 3.95 11.49 -2.90
CA GLN A 22 4.10 12.62 -3.79
C GLN A 22 2.97 12.65 -4.82
N THR A 23 2.44 13.84 -5.09
CA THR A 23 1.39 14.05 -6.08
C THR A 23 1.85 14.98 -7.19
N THR A 24 1.45 14.72 -8.43
CA THR A 24 1.67 15.59 -9.58
C THR A 24 0.41 15.57 -10.45
N GLY A 25 -0.30 16.70 -10.51
CA GLY A 25 -1.61 16.78 -11.15
C GLY A 25 -2.56 15.75 -10.55
N ASN A 26 -3.09 14.86 -11.41
CA ASN A 26 -4.05 13.82 -11.02
C ASN A 26 -3.40 12.49 -10.66
N ILE A 27 -2.07 12.42 -10.56
CA ILE A 27 -1.32 11.20 -10.25
C ILE A 27 -0.72 11.33 -8.84
N GLY A 28 -0.93 10.31 -8.02
CA GLY A 28 -0.23 10.13 -6.75
C GLY A 28 0.68 8.90 -6.80
N TYR A 29 1.90 9.03 -6.27
CA TYR A 29 2.84 7.93 -6.08
C TYR A 29 3.21 7.85 -4.61
N VAL A 30 3.02 6.67 -4.01
CA VAL A 30 3.31 6.42 -2.59
C VAL A 30 4.26 5.24 -2.45
N VAL A 31 5.28 5.42 -1.63
CA VAL A 31 6.16 4.35 -1.14
C VAL A 31 5.83 4.13 0.33
N ILE A 32 5.62 2.88 0.71
CA ILE A 32 5.22 2.49 2.06
C ILE A 32 6.17 1.40 2.52
N ASP A 33 6.92 1.69 3.58
CA ASP A 33 7.71 0.70 4.29
C ASP A 33 6.84 0.08 5.38
N ILE A 34 6.85 -1.25 5.43
CA ILE A 34 6.05 -2.01 6.38
C ILE A 34 6.91 -2.99 7.16
N THR A 35 6.57 -3.20 8.42
CA THR A 35 7.13 -4.32 9.20
C THR A 35 6.18 -5.49 9.08
N SER A 36 6.46 -6.43 8.17
CA SER A 36 5.63 -7.62 7.95
C SER A 36 6.46 -8.90 7.96
N GLN A 37 5.99 -9.88 8.74
CA GLN A 37 6.39 -11.29 8.68
C GLN A 37 5.09 -12.09 8.57
N PRO A 38 4.84 -12.94 7.55
CA PRO A 38 5.71 -13.43 6.46
C PRO A 38 5.44 -12.80 5.08
N ALA A 39 6.30 -13.10 4.09
CA ALA A 39 6.19 -12.64 2.69
C ALA A 39 4.85 -13.00 1.98
N THR A 40 4.12 -13.98 2.49
CA THR A 40 2.76 -14.33 2.06
C THR A 40 1.77 -13.19 2.31
N THR A 41 1.92 -12.46 3.42
CA THR A 41 1.09 -11.30 3.78
C THR A 41 1.27 -10.17 2.78
N ALA A 42 2.51 -9.88 2.36
CA ALA A 42 2.79 -8.85 1.36
C ALA A 42 2.14 -9.14 -0.02
N LYS A 43 2.05 -10.41 -0.43
CA LYS A 43 1.37 -10.78 -1.69
C LYS A 43 -0.14 -10.57 -1.61
N ASN A 44 -0.77 -10.87 -0.47
CA ASN A 44 -2.20 -10.65 -0.26
C ASN A 44 -2.53 -9.16 -0.19
N LEU A 45 -1.72 -8.39 0.53
CA LEU A 45 -1.80 -6.94 0.58
C LEU A 45 -1.77 -6.33 -0.83
N LEU A 46 -0.81 -6.76 -1.68
CA LEU A 46 -0.77 -6.32 -3.07
C LEU A 46 -2.10 -6.59 -3.78
N LYS A 47 -2.74 -7.76 -3.60
CA LYS A 47 -4.04 -8.05 -4.24
C LYS A 47 -5.11 -7.04 -3.80
N LYS A 48 -5.21 -6.74 -2.50
CA LYS A 48 -6.13 -5.72 -1.96
C LYS A 48 -5.83 -4.32 -2.50
N LEU A 49 -4.57 -3.92 -2.59
CA LEU A 49 -4.21 -2.63 -3.18
C LEU A 49 -4.63 -2.51 -4.65
N LYS A 50 -4.71 -3.63 -5.40
CA LYS A 50 -5.21 -3.62 -6.78
C LYS A 50 -6.69 -3.25 -6.88
N SER A 51 -7.50 -3.58 -5.88
CA SER A 51 -8.95 -3.32 -5.90
C SER A 51 -9.30 -1.89 -5.50
N VAL A 52 -8.33 -1.10 -5.01
CA VAL A 52 -8.55 0.31 -4.72
C VAL A 52 -8.81 1.07 -6.03
N PRO A 53 -9.98 1.72 -6.18
CA PRO A 53 -10.30 2.48 -7.39
C PRO A 53 -9.24 3.55 -7.69
N GLY A 54 -8.83 3.64 -8.95
CA GLY A 54 -7.77 4.56 -9.38
C GLY A 54 -6.34 4.04 -9.23
N THR A 55 -6.14 2.79 -8.77
CA THR A 55 -4.81 2.16 -8.75
C THR A 55 -4.32 1.92 -10.16
N ILE A 56 -3.28 2.66 -10.57
CA ILE A 56 -2.64 2.51 -11.88
C ILE A 56 -1.66 1.33 -11.87
N ARG A 57 -0.79 1.27 -10.85
CA ARG A 57 0.24 0.23 -10.71
C ARG A 57 0.59 0.03 -9.24
N LYS A 58 0.99 -1.19 -8.91
CA LYS A 58 1.51 -1.59 -7.60
C LYS A 58 2.73 -2.50 -7.80
N ARG A 59 3.68 -2.48 -6.87
CA ARG A 59 4.88 -3.32 -6.90
C ARG A 59 5.38 -3.55 -5.48
N LEU A 60 5.85 -4.77 -5.18
CA LEU A 60 6.64 -5.04 -3.99
C LEU A 60 8.11 -4.74 -4.31
N LEU A 61 8.73 -3.90 -3.48
CA LEU A 61 10.15 -3.57 -3.52
C LEU A 61 10.86 -4.36 -2.39
N TYR A 62 12.14 -4.67 -2.56
CA TYR A 62 12.98 -5.43 -1.62
C TYR A 62 14.26 -4.67 -1.31
#